data_AF-A0A2N1RLP6-F1
#
_entry.id   AF-A0A2N1RLP6-F1
#
_cell.length_a   1.000
_cell.length_b   1.000
_cell.length_c   1.000
_cell.angle_alpha   90.00
_cell.angle_beta   90.00
_cell.angle_gamma   90.00
#
_symmetry.space_group_name_H-M   'P 1'
#
loop_
_entity.id
_entity.type
_entity.pdbx_description
1 polymer ?
#
loop_
_entity_poly.entity_id
_entity_poly.type
_entity_poly.pdbx_seq_one_letter_code
_entity_poly.pdbx_strand_id
1 'polypeptide(L)' 'FELLIISDSIKKMVMTGADASSIKEQAIKEGMITLLRDGAQKAVKGLTTLEEVLRVC' A
#
# COMPACT_ATOMS: atom_id res chain seq x y z
N PHE A 1 0.15 3.99 7.70
CA PHE A 1 -1.19 4.23 7.13
C PHE A 1 -1.16 3.83 5.66
N GLU A 2 -2.23 3.25 5.14
CA GLU A 2 -2.39 2.97 3.71
C GLU A 2 -3.30 4.03 3.11
N LEU A 3 -2.81 4.70 2.07
CA LEU A 3 -3.56 5.74 1.40
C LEU A 3 -3.60 5.40 -0.09
N LEU A 4 -4.73 4.88 -0.52
CA LEU A 4 -5.00 4.61 -1.92
C LEU A 4 -5.49 5.89 -2.58
N ILE A 5 -4.65 6.50 -3.41
CA ILE A 5 -5.03 7.65 -4.22
C ILE A 5 -5.80 7.13 -5.43
N ILE A 6 -7.07 7.54 -5.55
CA ILE A 6 -7.90 7.18 -6.72
C ILE A 6 -7.48 8.06 -7.90
N SER A 7 -6.53 7.56 -8.68
CA SER A 7 -6.15 8.11 -9.98
C SER A 7 -7.15 7.74 -11.08
N ASP A 8 -7.07 8.39 -12.25
CA ASP A 8 -7.91 8.05 -13.40
C ASP A 8 -7.71 6.61 -13.90
N SER A 9 -6.50 6.05 -13.76
CA SER A 9 -6.18 4.64 -14.03
C SER A 9 -6.90 3.71 -13.07
N ILE A 10 -6.83 3.98 -11.76
CA ILE A 10 -7.56 3.20 -10.75
C ILE A 10 -9.07 3.32 -10.94
N LYS A 11 -9.58 4.53 -11.21
CA LYS A 11 -11.00 4.75 -11.50
C LYS A 11 -11.46 3.91 -12.69
N LYS A 12 -10.70 3.88 -13.79
CA LYS A 12 -11.01 3.03 -14.95
C LYS A 12 -11.04 1.55 -14.59
N MET A 13 -10.03 1.07 -13.85
CA MET A 13 -9.97 -0.33 -13.43
C MET A 13 -11.14 -0.74 -12.52
N VAL A 14 -11.53 0.13 -11.60
CA VAL A 14 -12.73 -0.08 -10.76
C VAL A 14 -13.99 -0.15 -11.63
N MET A 15 -14.12 0.73 -12.63
CA MET A 15 -15.27 0.71 -13.55
C MET A 15 -15.29 -0.52 -14.46
N THR A 16 -14.12 -1.06 -14.83
CA THR A 16 -14.01 -2.30 -15.61
C THR A 16 -14.16 -3.57 -14.77
N GLY A 17 -14.31 -3.45 -13.45
CA GLY A 17 -14.43 -4.60 -12.55
C GLY A 17 -13.13 -5.38 -12.38
N ALA A 18 -11.98 -4.70 -12.44
CA ALA A 18 -10.68 -5.34 -12.22
C ALA A 18 -10.55 -5.85 -10.78
N ASP A 19 -9.83 -6.96 -10.62
CA ASP A 19 -9.58 -7.56 -9.32
C ASP A 19 -8.85 -6.60 -8.36
N ALA A 20 -9.12 -6.76 -7.05
CA ALA A 20 -8.49 -5.97 -6.01
C ALA A 20 -6.95 -6.08 -6.04
N SER A 21 -6.40 -7.23 -6.43
CA SER A 21 -4.96 -7.44 -6.63
C SER A 21 -4.41 -6.54 -7.73
N SER A 22 -5.09 -6.47 -8.87
CA SER A 22 -4.70 -5.64 -10.02
C SER A 22 -4.74 -4.15 -9.67
N ILE A 23 -5.78 -3.72 -8.94
CA ILE A 23 -5.89 -2.34 -8.43
C ILE A 23 -4.75 -2.03 -7.45
N LYS A 24 -4.44 -2.96 -6.55
CA LYS A 24 -3.35 -2.81 -5.58
C LYS A 24 -1.98 -2.71 -6.26
N GLU A 25 -1.70 -3.54 -7.25
CA GLU A 25 -0.45 -3.49 -8.00
C GLU A 25 -0.27 -2.16 -8.74
N GLN A 26 -1.32 -1.68 -9.39
CA GLN A 26 -1.29 -0.39 -10.05
C GLN A 26 -1.13 0.76 -9.05
N ALA A 27 -1.81 0.70 -7.90
CA ALA A 27 -1.65 1.68 -6.83
C ALA A 27 -0.20 1.72 -6.34
N ILE A 28 0.44 0.54 -6.13
CA ILE A 28 1.85 0.45 -5.74
C ILE A 28 2.75 1.05 -6.82
N LYS A 29 2.49 0.79 -8.11
CA LYS A 29 3.22 1.39 -9.23
C LYS A 29 3.10 2.92 -9.27
N GLU A 30 1.95 3.45 -8.89
CA GLU A 30 1.68 4.88 -8.83
C GLU A 30 2.21 5.56 -7.56
N GLY A 31 2.90 4.81 -6.69
CA GLY A 31 3.54 5.36 -5.49
C GLY A 31 2.76 5.13 -4.20
N MET A 32 1.74 4.27 -4.20
CA MET A 32 1.09 3.83 -2.96
C MET A 32 2.11 3.08 -2.10
N ILE A 33 2.32 3.57 -0.89
CA ILE A 33 3.11 2.90 0.13
C ILE A 33 2.16 2.06 0.98
N THR A 34 2.40 0.75 1.02
CA THR A 34 1.62 -0.17 1.86
C THR A 34 1.97 0.01 3.33
N LEU A 35 1.08 -0.40 4.23
CA LEU A 35 1.28 -0.24 5.67
C LEU A 35 2.53 -1.00 6.12
N LEU A 36 2.70 -2.20 5.58
CA LEU A 36 3.87 -3.05 5.82
C LEU A 36 5.17 -2.37 5.36
N ARG A 37 5.16 -1.68 4.22
CA ARG A 37 6.36 -1.04 3.65
C ARG A 37 6.72 0.24 4.42
N ASP A 38 5.71 1.01 4.85
CA ASP A 38 5.88 2.13 5.79
C ASP A 38 6.41 1.67 7.15
N GLY A 39 5.82 0.61 7.71
CA GLY A 39 6.26 -0.02 8.95
C GLY A 39 7.69 -0.53 8.87
N ALA A 40 8.05 -1.25 7.80
CA ALA A 40 9.41 -1.72 7.56
C ALA A 40 10.41 -0.55 7.44
N GLN A 41 10.06 0.52 6.73
CA GLN A 41 10.91 1.71 6.67
C GLN A 41 11.12 2.37 8.03
N LYS A 42 10.07 2.42 8.87
CA LYS A 42 10.17 2.94 10.24
C LYS A 42 11.01 2.03 11.13
N ALA A 43 10.92 0.71 10.95
CA ALA A 43 11.73 -0.26 11.68
C ALA A 43 13.22 -0.11 11.33
N VAL A 44 13.55 0.06 10.05
CA VAL A 44 14.92 0.34 9.60
C VAL A 44 15.45 1.66 10.17
N LYS A 45 14.58 2.65 10.36
CA LYS A 45 14.93 3.94 10.99
C LYS A 45 15.00 3.88 12.52
N GLY A 46 14.75 2.73 13.14
CA GLY A 46 14.73 2.57 14.60
C GLY A 46 13.54 3.23 15.29
N LEU A 47 12.48 3.60 14.55
CA LEU A 47 11.28 4.23 15.10
C LEU A 47 10.24 3.22 15.62
N THR A 48 10.35 1.95 15.21
CA THR A 48 9.50 0.84 15.66
C THR A 48 10.28 -0.47 15.54
N THR A 49 9.76 -1.57 16.07
CA THR A 49 10.37 -2.89 15.93
C THR A 49 9.74 -3.70 14.79
N LEU A 50 10.50 -4.61 14.18
CA LEU A 50 9.95 -5.54 13.18
C LEU A 50 8.78 -6.37 13.74
N GLU A 51 8.85 -6.72 15.03
CA GLU A 51 7.79 -7.45 15.74
C GLU A 51 6.49 -6.64 15.83
N GLU A 52 6.57 -5.35 16.15
CA GLU A 52 5.39 -4.48 16.16
C GLU A 52 4.81 -4.31 14.76
N VAL A 53 5.66 -4.14 13.74
CA VAL A 53 5.22 -4.01 12.34
C VAL A 53 4.48 -5.28 11.90
N LEU A 54 5.02 -6.46 12.18
CA LEU A 54 4.40 -7.74 11.83
C LEU A 54 3.12 -8.04 12.62
N ARG A 55 2.96 -7.45 13.81
CA ARG A 55 1.75 -7.64 14.63
C ARG A 55 0.60 -6.74 14.20
N VAL A 56 0.89 -5.59 13.59
CA VAL A 56 -0.10 -4.54 13.27
C VAL A 56 -0.45 -4.50 11.77
N CYS A 57 0.42 -5.00 10.88
CA CYS A 57 0.23 -4.99 9.43
C CYS A 57 -0.44 -6.25 8.86
#